data_AF-A0A1D8K4X6-F1
#
_entry.id   AF-A0A1D8K4X6-F1
#
_cell.length_a   1.000
_cell.length_b   1.000
_cell.length_c   1.000
_cell.angle_alpha   90.00
_cell.angle_beta   90.00
_cell.angle_gamma   90.00
#
_symmetry.space_group_name_H-M   'P 1'
#
loop_
_entity.id
_entity.type
_entity.pdbx_description
1 polymer ?
#
loop_
_entity_poly.entity_id
_entity_poly.type
_entity_poly.pdbx_seq_one_letter_code
_entity_poly.pdbx_strand_id
1 'polypeptide(L)' 'MTTFATHTGLPAKLVLLDQNTRLSKIFGAIGYPTTVFYNAHGQIVTIHRGELTAAKLKQLIDRIVAG' A
#
# COMPACT_ATOMS: atom_id res chain seq x y z
N MET A 1 3.53 18.89 9.09
CA MET A 1 3.07 17.52 9.45
C MET A 1 3.82 16.48 8.63
N THR A 2 5.03 16.11 9.08
CA THR A 2 5.84 14.97 8.56
C THR A 2 6.56 14.23 9.70
N THR A 3 6.19 14.52 10.96
CA THR A 3 6.89 14.05 12.16
C THR A 3 6.97 12.53 12.23
N PHE A 4 5.87 11.82 11.93
CA PHE A 4 5.87 10.35 11.91
C PHE A 4 6.83 9.78 10.86
N ALA A 5 6.77 10.26 9.61
CA ALA A 5 7.66 9.80 8.54
C ALA A 5 9.14 10.06 8.85
N THR A 6 9.43 11.21 9.45
CA THR A 6 10.79 11.57 9.87
C THR A 6 11.26 10.68 11.01
N HIS A 7 10.41 10.46 12.02
CA HIS A 7 10.73 9.64 13.19
C HIS A 7 10.91 8.16 12.85
N THR A 8 10.18 7.65 11.86
CA THR A 8 10.25 6.24 11.40
C THR A 8 11.27 6.01 10.30
N GLY A 9 11.97 7.05 9.84
CA GLY A 9 12.99 6.95 8.80
C GLY A 9 12.43 6.67 7.40
N LEU A 10 11.15 6.99 7.14
CA LEU A 10 10.55 6.81 5.83
C LEU A 10 11.20 7.77 4.80
N PRO A 11 11.70 7.27 3.65
CA PRO A 11 12.32 8.13 2.65
C PRO A 11 11.31 9.14 2.08
N ALA A 12 11.60 10.44 2.20
CA ALA A 12 10.66 11.49 1.78
C ALA A 12 10.22 11.37 0.31
N LYS A 13 11.11 10.93 -0.58
CA LYS A 13 10.80 10.70 -2.00
C LYS A 13 9.77 9.58 -2.26
N LEU A 14 9.50 8.73 -1.28
CA LEU A 14 8.55 7.61 -1.35
C LEU A 14 7.29 7.86 -0.51
N VAL A 15 7.14 9.04 0.09
CA VAL A 15 5.98 9.41 0.89
C VAL A 15 5.20 10.51 0.17
N LEU A 16 3.94 10.22 -0.15
CA LEU A 16 3.01 11.17 -0.75
C LEU A 16 1.88 11.44 0.24
N LEU A 17 1.48 12.71 0.38
CA LEU A 17 0.32 13.08 1.18
C LEU A 17 -0.92 13.17 0.29
N ASP A 18 -1.88 12.27 0.48
CA ASP A 18 -3.17 12.31 -0.22
C ASP A 18 -4.16 13.27 0.45
N GLN A 19 -3.81 14.56 0.49
CA GLN A 19 -4.56 15.59 1.22
C GLN A 19 -6.02 15.72 0.76
N ASN A 20 -6.29 15.43 -0.51
CA ASN A 20 -7.63 15.54 -1.11
C ASN A 20 -8.34 14.18 -1.27
N THR A 21 -7.80 13.11 -0.66
CA THR A 21 -8.35 11.74 -0.71
C THR A 21 -8.50 11.17 -2.13
N ARG A 22 -7.74 11.68 -3.10
CA ARG A 22 -7.86 11.28 -4.51
C ARG A 22 -7.32 9.87 -4.71
N LEU A 23 -6.18 9.54 -4.11
CA LEU A 23 -5.61 8.20 -4.17
C LEU A 23 -6.50 7.21 -3.42
N SER A 24 -6.96 7.56 -2.21
CA SER A 24 -7.89 6.72 -1.45
C SER A 24 -9.16 6.39 -2.24
N LYS A 25 -9.72 7.34 -2.99
CA LYS A 25 -10.87 7.09 -3.88
C LYS A 25 -10.53 6.15 -5.04
N ILE A 26 -9.39 6.38 -5.71
CA ILE A 26 -8.93 5.53 -6.83
C ILE A 26 -8.76 4.07 -6.39
N PHE A 27 -8.19 3.84 -5.22
CA PHE A 27 -7.95 2.49 -4.70
C PHE A 27 -9.16 1.89 -3.94
N GLY A 28 -10.25 2.65 -3.78
CA GLY A 28 -11.37 2.24 -2.94
C GLY A 28 -10.94 1.92 -1.51
N ALA A 29 -10.03 2.73 -0.96
CA ALA A 29 -9.59 2.65 0.43
C ALA A 29 -10.67 3.24 1.34
N ILE A 30 -11.63 2.40 1.73
CA ILE A 30 -12.76 2.77 2.62
C ILE A 30 -12.30 2.79 4.10
N GLY A 31 -11.11 2.26 4.39
CA GLY A 31 -10.49 2.26 5.72
C GLY A 31 -8.97 2.05 5.64
N TYR A 32 -8.28 2.39 6.72
CA TYR A 32 -6.83 2.22 6.85
C TYR A 32 -6.50 1.03 7.78
N PRO A 33 -5.35 0.35 7.56
CA PRO A 33 -4.43 0.53 6.44
C PRO A 33 -4.94 -0.14 5.14
N THR A 34 -4.42 0.31 3.99
CA THR A 34 -4.64 -0.31 2.67
C THR A 34 -3.28 -0.52 2.01
N THR A 35 -3.01 -1.74 1.52
CA THR A 35 -1.79 -2.08 0.78
C THR A 35 -2.14 -2.45 -0.66
N VAL A 36 -1.52 -1.77 -1.63
CA VAL A 36 -1.71 -2.03 -3.07
C VAL A 36 -0.47 -2.72 -3.61
N PHE A 37 -0.65 -3.81 -4.35
CA PHE A 37 0.42 -4.56 -4.99
C PHE A 37 0.39 -4.29 -6.50
N TYR A 38 1.56 -3.97 -7.05
CA TYR A 38 1.76 -3.72 -8.47
C TYR A 38 2.70 -4.76 -9.09
N ASN A 39 2.49 -5.12 -10.36
CA ASN A 39 3.49 -5.84 -11.14
C ASN A 39 4.55 -4.89 -11.73
N ALA A 40 5.56 -5.45 -12.40
CA ALA A 40 6.64 -4.69 -13.02
C ALA A 40 6.18 -3.73 -14.14
N HIS A 41 4.98 -3.95 -14.69
CA HIS A 41 4.37 -3.07 -15.70
C HIS A 41 3.54 -1.93 -15.07
N GLY A 42 3.53 -1.80 -13.74
CA GLY A 42 2.76 -0.79 -13.04
C GLY A 42 1.25 -1.09 -12.98
N GLN A 43 0.84 -2.32 -13.24
CA GLN A 43 -0.57 -2.73 -13.13
C GLN A 43 -0.87 -3.22 -11.71
N ILE A 44 -2.05 -2.87 -11.19
CA ILE A 44 -2.51 -3.36 -9.89
C ILE A 44 -2.86 -4.84 -10.01
N VAL A 45 -2.19 -5.69 -9.25
CA VAL A 45 -2.46 -7.14 -9.21
C VAL A 45 -3.38 -7.53 -8.05
N THR A 46 -3.31 -6.82 -6.93
CA THR A 46 -4.25 -6.99 -5.82
C THR A 46 -4.23 -5.79 -4.87
N ILE A 47 -5.33 -5.61 -4.14
CA ILE A 47 -5.45 -4.63 -3.06
C ILE A 47 -5.85 -5.39 -1.78
N HIS A 48 -5.11 -5.16 -0.69
CA HIS A 48 -5.42 -5.68 0.63
C HIS A 48 -5.91 -4.54 1.52
N ARG A 49 -7.07 -4.72 2.17
CA ARG A 49 -7.68 -3.75 3.08
C ARG A 49 -7.63 -4.31 4.49
N GLY A 50 -7.17 -3.50 5.44
CA GLY A 50 -6.89 -3.92 6.81
C GLY A 50 -5.42 -4.25 7.04
N GLU A 51 -5.09 -4.59 8.28
CA GLU A 51 -3.72 -4.88 8.70
C GLU A 51 -3.08 -6.00 7.87
N LEU A 52 -1.80 -5.82 7.52
CA LEU A 52 -1.02 -6.77 6.73
C LEU A 52 -0.03 -7.50 7.63
N THR A 53 -0.40 -8.70 8.06
CA THR A 53 0.49 -9.58 8.83
C THR A 53 1.53 -10.24 7.92
N ALA A 54 2.63 -10.74 8.48
CA ALA A 54 3.66 -11.46 7.72
C ALA A 54 3.11 -12.71 7.01
N ALA A 55 2.26 -13.49 7.67
CA ALA A 55 1.60 -14.65 7.08
C ALA A 55 0.69 -14.25 5.91
N LYS A 56 -0.05 -13.15 6.07
CA LYS A 56 -0.93 -12.65 5.01
C LYS A 56 -0.13 -12.11 3.82
N LEU A 57 0.97 -11.41 4.06
CA LEU A 57 1.88 -10.95 3.03
C LEU A 57 2.44 -12.12 2.23
N LYS A 58 2.94 -13.18 2.89
CA LYS A 58 3.43 -14.39 2.22
C LYS A 58 2.36 -15.01 1.34
N GLN A 59 1.14 -15.22 1.87
CA GLN A 59 0.03 -15.78 1.11
C GLN A 59 -0.28 -14.94 -0.15
N LEU A 60 -0.27 -13.62 -0.05
CA LEU A 60 -0.55 -12.73 -1.18
C LEU A 60 0.56 -12.81 -2.23
N ILE A 61 1.83 -12.82 -1.82
CA ILE A 61 2.97 -12.94 -2.74
C ILE A 61 2.94 -14.28 -3.45
N ASP A 62 2.75 -15.39 -2.73
CA ASP A 62 2.69 -16.73 -3.32
C ASP A 62 1.59 -16.80 -4.39
N ARG A 63 0.42 -16.19 -4.13
CA ARG A 63 -0.67 -16.10 -5.11
C ARG A 63 -0.34 -15.23 -6.33
N ILE A 64 0.38 -14.12 -6.14
CA ILE A 64 0.76 -13.21 -7.23
C ILE A 64 1.81 -13.85 -8.14
N VAL A 65 2.74 -14.63 -7.59
CA VAL A 65 3.83 -15.26 -8.36
C VAL A 65 3.39 -16.56 -9.03
N ALA A 66 2.38 -17.24 -8.49
CA ALA A 66 1.87 -18.50 -9.06
C ALA A 66 0.94 -18.32 -10.28
N GLY A 67 0.48 -17.11 -10.57
CA GLY A 67 -0.37 -16.78 -11.73
C GLY A 67 0.38 -15.99 -12.78
#